data_AF-A0A7X1JDA2-F1
#
_entry.id   AF-A0A7X1JDA2-F1
#
_cell.length_a   1.000
_cell.length_b   1.000
_cell.length_c   1.000
_cell.angle_alpha   90.00
_cell.angle_beta   90.00
_cell.angle_gamma   90.00
#
_symmetry.space_group_name_H-M   'P 1'
#
loop_
_entity.id
_entity.type
_entity.pdbx_description
1 polymer ?
#
loop_
_entity_poly.entity_id
_entity_poly.type
_entity_poly.pdbx_seq_one_letter_code
_entity_poly.pdbx_strand_id
1 'polypeptide(L)'
;MLGGCGGRLTTKLYTDRACHFAHHPDPDGLPHECRRRSRGVASADHLYVKSAAAAWLRGRGEQARFDFTRPGGAPVGSVVDIQFQGRGLRVHLDGAVAPVWDDGSEPVLGVSVPVDRDTLIERWYVHRIRLDSEGTARRVKIGTEAFARPTEWFDLGQCAMMERGLSTPAVERIIQSHRTPPPSRWSPGKAKKVPAPDARAQGLLRQLVYARRIESVVMVAQVCGEIADLTGVSPEMQVQLEAAVRNARVWLEGQAEVRRKLFARLEEAVAERRAGRVRRLLIRVNAAASHDRTEAEGAIVARASDYFDALDCDTRQAVEAEAATERAAAEAAGRVRTLLKGLRRHDAYAHELRDQVKELLQAATLAGDHVTAGQARDVALWKERFASSRSLPPYPLYSRVARRYWIARSCPRCHAEQGKDCVLVEGTDAGKIRKHPHDERLQPILDERKAKQKQTPRAWRVYEVTCPDCGKGYNSPCQSPAGPHRSRVELAKEYSRLGKLPPKR
;
A
#
# COMPACT_ATOMS: atom_id res chain seq x y z
N MET A 1 -11.20 0.06 -8.77
CA MET A 1 -9.75 0.16 -8.48
C MET A 1 -9.58 1.08 -7.28
N LEU A 2 -8.57 0.91 -6.41
CA LEU A 2 -8.32 1.82 -5.27
C LEU A 2 -7.04 2.62 -5.53
N GLY A 3 -7.00 3.86 -5.09
CA GLY A 3 -5.85 4.74 -5.23
C GLY A 3 -4.83 4.49 -4.13
N GLY A 4 -3.61 5.01 -4.32
CA GLY A 4 -2.55 4.93 -3.30
C GLY A 4 -2.85 5.74 -2.01
N CYS A 5 -4.08 6.19 -1.82
CA CYS A 5 -4.59 6.80 -0.60
C CYS A 5 -5.87 6.09 -0.09
N GLY A 6 -6.06 4.81 -0.45
CA GLY A 6 -7.19 3.99 -0.03
C GLY A 6 -8.51 4.27 -0.76
N GLY A 7 -8.71 5.50 -1.24
CA GLY A 7 -9.95 5.94 -1.89
C GLY A 7 -10.27 5.20 -3.20
N ARG A 8 -11.57 4.97 -3.43
CA ARG A 8 -12.07 4.25 -4.60
C ARG A 8 -11.89 5.08 -5.87
N LEU A 9 -11.17 4.55 -6.83
CA LEU A 9 -10.88 5.18 -8.11
C LEU A 9 -11.86 4.75 -9.20
N THR A 10 -12.27 5.72 -10.00
CA THR A 10 -12.90 5.56 -11.30
C THR A 10 -11.91 5.94 -12.40
N THR A 11 -12.01 5.27 -13.55
CA THR A 11 -11.20 5.60 -14.72
C THR A 11 -11.87 6.77 -15.42
N LYS A 12 -11.24 7.94 -15.41
CA LYS A 12 -11.69 9.03 -16.27
C LYS A 12 -11.07 8.83 -17.64
N LEU A 13 -11.87 8.27 -18.54
CA LEU A 13 -11.51 8.11 -19.94
C LEU A 13 -11.44 9.50 -20.56
N TYR A 14 -10.25 9.87 -20.99
CA TYR A 14 -10.03 11.04 -21.81
C TYR A 14 -9.71 10.59 -23.23
N THR A 15 -10.23 11.32 -24.21
CA THR A 15 -9.92 11.12 -25.63
C THR A 15 -8.64 11.85 -26.04
N ASP A 16 -8.26 12.89 -25.28
CA ASP A 16 -7.19 13.85 -25.63
C ASP A 16 -5.95 13.78 -24.73
N ARG A 17 -5.97 12.95 -23.68
CA ARG A 17 -4.90 12.81 -22.68
C ARG A 17 -4.85 11.39 -22.13
N ALA A 18 -3.74 11.03 -21.51
CA ALA A 18 -3.61 9.73 -20.85
C ALA A 18 -4.76 9.53 -19.86
N CYS A 19 -5.32 8.33 -19.76
CA CYS A 19 -6.41 8.07 -18.81
C CYS A 19 -5.91 8.34 -17.38
N HIS A 20 -6.59 9.21 -16.64
CA HIS A 20 -6.29 9.43 -15.24
C HIS A 20 -7.32 8.69 -14.38
N PHE A 21 -6.85 8.11 -13.29
CA PHE A 21 -7.74 7.67 -12.24
C PHE A 21 -8.18 8.88 -11.42
N ALA A 22 -9.49 9.05 -11.27
CA ALA A 22 -10.11 10.03 -10.39
C ALA A 22 -10.73 9.31 -9.20
N HIS A 23 -10.85 9.97 -8.05
CA HIS A 23 -11.63 9.41 -6.95
C HIS A 23 -13.12 9.44 -7.30
N HIS A 24 -13.85 8.44 -6.82
CA HIS A 24 -15.29 8.57 -6.72
C HIS A 24 -15.61 9.79 -5.85
N PRO A 25 -16.58 10.64 -6.24
CA PRO A 25 -17.10 11.66 -5.34
C PRO A 25 -17.69 11.01 -4.10
N ASP A 26 -17.60 11.68 -2.95
CA ASP A 26 -18.21 11.21 -1.71
C ASP A 26 -19.74 11.12 -1.86
N PRO A 27 -20.44 10.35 -0.99
CA PRO A 27 -21.90 10.24 -1.02
C PRO A 27 -22.64 11.60 -1.01
N ASP A 28 -21.99 12.62 -0.43
CA ASP A 28 -22.52 14.00 -0.33
C ASP A 28 -22.16 14.89 -1.54
N GLY A 29 -21.55 14.32 -2.59
CA GLY A 29 -21.19 15.02 -3.82
C GLY A 29 -19.91 15.86 -3.75
N LEU A 30 -19.21 15.85 -2.62
CA LEU A 30 -17.96 16.59 -2.45
C LEU A 30 -16.78 15.88 -3.14
N PRO A 31 -15.82 16.63 -3.73
CA PRO A 31 -14.63 16.05 -4.31
C PRO A 31 -13.78 15.42 -3.21
N HIS A 32 -13.48 14.13 -3.33
CA HIS A 32 -12.60 13.43 -2.39
C HIS A 32 -11.20 14.09 -2.39
N GLU A 33 -10.77 14.60 -1.23
CA GLU A 33 -9.44 15.18 -1.09
C GLU A 33 -8.38 14.08 -1.13
N CYS A 34 -7.71 13.92 -2.27
CA CYS A 34 -6.61 12.98 -2.40
C CYS A 34 -5.41 13.46 -1.57
N ARG A 35 -5.06 12.72 -0.52
CA ARG A 35 -3.90 13.00 0.36
C ARG A 35 -2.54 12.62 -0.26
N ARG A 36 -2.48 12.27 -1.55
CA ARG A 36 -1.19 12.01 -2.22
C ARG A 36 -0.28 13.24 -2.14
N ARG A 37 0.98 13.01 -1.75
CA ARG A 37 2.02 14.04 -1.59
C ARG A 37 2.59 14.56 -2.92
N SER A 38 2.53 13.80 -4.02
CA SER A 38 2.95 14.28 -5.35
C SER A 38 1.74 14.61 -6.24
N ARG A 39 1.39 15.90 -6.34
CA ARG A 39 0.26 16.41 -7.14
C ARG A 39 0.66 16.98 -8.50
N GLY A 40 1.93 16.87 -8.89
CA GLY A 40 2.46 17.47 -10.12
C GLY A 40 2.23 16.62 -11.37
N VAL A 41 1.90 17.27 -12.49
CA VAL A 41 1.71 16.65 -13.81
C VAL A 41 2.97 15.91 -14.28
N ALA A 42 4.16 16.33 -13.82
CA ALA A 42 5.45 15.68 -14.10
C ALA A 42 5.58 14.26 -13.52
N SER A 43 4.77 13.89 -12.52
CA SER A 43 4.76 12.52 -11.97
C SER A 43 4.32 11.46 -12.98
N ALA A 44 3.64 11.86 -14.06
CA ALA A 44 3.16 10.99 -15.13
C ALA A 44 4.03 11.03 -16.38
N ASP A 45 5.18 11.72 -16.36
CA ASP A 45 6.02 11.89 -17.56
C ASP A 45 6.45 10.56 -18.18
N HIS A 46 6.68 9.53 -17.36
CA HIS A 46 6.95 8.16 -17.80
C HIS A 46 5.85 7.55 -18.69
N LEU A 47 4.58 7.90 -18.47
CA LEU A 47 3.45 7.44 -19.30
C LEU A 47 3.44 8.14 -20.66
N TYR A 48 3.78 9.43 -20.69
CA TYR A 48 3.89 10.19 -21.94
C TYR A 48 5.08 9.73 -22.77
N VAL A 49 6.23 9.43 -22.13
CA VAL A 49 7.39 8.80 -22.78
C VAL A 49 7.00 7.48 -23.43
N LYS A 50 6.33 6.58 -22.68
CA LYS A 50 5.84 5.31 -23.22
C LYS A 50 4.91 5.54 -24.43
N SER A 51 3.93 6.43 -24.30
CA SER A 51 2.96 6.69 -25.38
C SER A 51 3.64 7.21 -26.65
N ALA A 52 4.53 8.20 -26.51
CA ALA A 52 5.26 8.80 -27.62
C ALA A 52 6.21 7.80 -28.29
N ALA A 53 7.00 7.05 -27.51
CA ALA A 53 7.89 6.03 -28.03
C ALA A 53 7.13 4.90 -28.73
N ALA A 54 6.00 4.46 -28.16
CA ALA A 54 5.17 3.43 -28.79
C ALA A 54 4.57 3.91 -30.13
N ALA A 55 4.12 5.17 -30.21
CA ALA A 55 3.63 5.74 -31.47
C ALA A 55 4.75 5.86 -32.52
N TRP A 56 5.93 6.31 -32.09
CA TRP A 56 7.10 6.47 -32.94
C TRP A 56 7.62 5.15 -33.51
N LEU A 57 7.68 4.08 -32.71
CA LEU A 57 8.11 2.75 -33.14
C LEU A 57 7.04 2.06 -34.01
N ARG A 58 5.74 2.18 -33.66
CA ARG A 58 4.65 1.68 -34.51
C ARG A 58 4.65 2.31 -35.90
N GLY A 59 4.92 3.61 -36.00
CA GLY A 59 5.05 4.31 -37.29
C GLY A 59 6.15 3.74 -38.20
N ARG A 60 7.06 2.92 -37.65
CA ARG A 60 8.14 2.23 -38.37
C ARG A 60 7.90 0.73 -38.54
N GLY A 61 6.71 0.24 -38.15
CA GLY A 61 6.41 -1.20 -38.17
C GLY A 61 7.10 -1.98 -37.06
N GLU A 62 7.64 -1.31 -36.03
CA GLU A 62 8.33 -1.96 -34.92
C GLU A 62 7.41 -2.13 -33.71
N GLN A 63 7.55 -3.26 -33.01
CA GLN A 63 6.88 -3.52 -31.74
C GLN A 63 7.87 -3.32 -30.59
N ALA A 64 7.40 -2.66 -29.53
CA ALA A 64 8.21 -2.29 -28.39
C ALA A 64 7.62 -2.85 -27.09
N ARG A 65 8.50 -3.36 -26.22
CA ARG A 65 8.21 -3.70 -24.84
C ARG A 65 8.65 -2.56 -23.93
N PHE A 66 7.85 -2.28 -22.91
CA PHE A 66 8.09 -1.20 -21.96
C PHE A 66 8.12 -1.75 -20.54
N ASP A 67 9.20 -1.51 -19.82
CA ASP A 67 9.35 -1.90 -18.42
C ASP A 67 9.65 -0.63 -17.57
N PHE A 68 8.95 -0.50 -16.44
CA PHE A 68 9.10 0.65 -15.52
C PHE A 68 9.97 0.26 -14.32
N THR A 69 11.27 0.21 -14.56
CA THR A 69 12.28 -0.28 -13.62
C THR A 69 12.40 0.66 -12.42
N ARG A 70 12.61 0.08 -11.23
CA ARG A 70 12.82 0.80 -9.96
C ARG A 70 14.21 0.49 -9.40
N PRO A 71 15.28 1.01 -10.00
CA PRO A 71 16.62 0.78 -9.49
C PRO A 71 16.77 1.43 -8.09
N GLY A 72 17.17 0.64 -7.09
CA GLY A 72 17.49 1.13 -5.74
C GLY A 72 16.39 1.95 -5.08
N GLY A 73 15.15 1.44 -5.09
CA GLY A 73 14.01 2.06 -4.41
C GLY A 73 13.46 3.30 -5.10
N ALA A 74 13.90 3.56 -6.33
CA ALA A 74 13.45 4.71 -7.08
C ALA A 74 11.92 4.69 -7.28
N PRO A 75 11.26 5.86 -7.21
CA PRO A 75 9.84 5.98 -7.52
C PRO A 75 9.48 5.37 -8.88
N VAL A 76 8.26 4.86 -9.00
CA VAL A 76 7.71 4.42 -10.29
C VAL A 76 7.83 5.55 -11.32
N GLY A 77 8.41 5.21 -12.47
CA GLY A 77 8.59 6.16 -13.56
C GLY A 77 9.89 6.96 -13.49
N SER A 78 10.77 6.68 -12.53
CA SER A 78 12.13 7.25 -12.51
C SER A 78 13.00 6.73 -13.66
N VAL A 79 12.78 5.48 -14.09
CA VAL A 79 13.44 4.88 -15.26
C VAL A 79 12.40 4.16 -16.13
N VAL A 80 12.52 4.31 -17.45
CA VAL A 80 11.70 3.60 -18.44
C VAL A 80 12.62 2.85 -19.39
N ASP A 81 12.52 1.52 -19.38
CA ASP A 81 13.23 0.66 -20.33
C ASP A 81 12.33 0.38 -21.53
N ILE A 82 12.85 0.64 -22.73
CA ILE A 82 12.16 0.49 -24.00
C ILE A 82 12.96 -0.49 -24.84
N GLN A 83 12.44 -1.70 -25.04
CA GLN A 83 13.12 -2.78 -25.75
C GLN A 83 12.41 -3.08 -27.07
N PHE A 84 13.15 -3.14 -28.18
CA PHE A 84 12.62 -3.43 -29.52
C PHE A 84 13.72 -4.01 -30.42
N GLN A 85 13.41 -5.06 -31.21
CA GLN A 85 14.32 -5.69 -32.18
C GLN A 85 15.76 -5.96 -31.67
N GLY A 86 15.92 -6.37 -30.40
CA GLY A 86 17.23 -6.65 -29.80
C GLY A 86 18.05 -5.40 -29.44
N ARG A 87 17.44 -4.21 -29.49
CA ARG A 87 17.99 -2.92 -29.05
C ARG A 87 17.17 -2.36 -27.88
N GLY A 88 17.81 -1.51 -27.08
CA GLY A 88 17.19 -0.87 -25.93
C GLY A 88 17.41 0.64 -25.90
N LEU A 89 16.40 1.38 -25.43
CA LEU A 89 16.57 2.74 -24.91
C LEU A 89 16.25 2.71 -23.42
N ARG A 90 17.11 3.33 -22.60
CA ARG A 90 16.85 3.52 -21.18
C ARG A 90 16.65 5.00 -20.88
N VAL A 91 15.42 5.37 -20.55
CA VAL A 91 15.07 6.76 -20.25
C VAL A 91 15.14 7.01 -18.75
N HIS A 92 16.08 7.83 -18.30
CA HIS A 92 16.19 8.28 -16.90
C HIS A 92 15.42 9.59 -16.72
N LEU A 93 14.46 9.66 -15.80
CA LEU A 93 13.65 10.86 -15.54
C LEU A 93 13.91 11.46 -14.14
N ASP A 94 14.51 10.69 -13.23
CA ASP A 94 14.82 11.15 -11.86
C ASP A 94 16.32 11.35 -11.67
N GLY A 95 16.74 12.58 -11.34
CA GLY A 95 18.15 12.90 -11.09
C GLY A 95 18.74 12.29 -9.82
N ALA A 96 17.90 11.76 -8.92
CA ALA A 96 18.38 10.99 -7.77
C ALA A 96 18.84 9.58 -8.16
N VAL A 97 18.42 9.08 -9.33
CA VAL A 97 18.87 7.80 -9.88
C VAL A 97 20.06 8.04 -10.77
N ALA A 98 21.19 7.39 -10.47
CA ALA A 98 22.37 7.47 -11.32
C ALA A 98 22.06 6.90 -12.72
N PRO A 99 22.43 7.59 -13.80
CA PRO A 99 22.37 7.03 -15.14
C PRO A 99 23.16 5.72 -15.21
N VAL A 100 22.60 4.73 -15.88
CA VAL A 100 23.34 3.51 -16.21
C VAL A 100 23.95 3.69 -17.58
N TRP A 101 25.26 3.52 -17.63
CA TRP A 101 26.07 3.65 -18.82
C TRP A 101 26.50 2.25 -19.26
N ASP A 102 26.46 1.97 -20.57
CA ASP A 102 27.06 0.78 -21.21
C ASP A 102 26.44 -0.59 -20.85
N ASP A 103 25.11 -0.66 -20.70
CA ASP A 103 24.37 -1.91 -20.44
C ASP A 103 23.67 -2.49 -21.68
N GLY A 104 24.07 -2.06 -22.88
CA GLY A 104 23.44 -2.43 -24.14
C GLY A 104 22.18 -1.64 -24.50
N SER A 105 21.68 -0.77 -23.60
CA SER A 105 20.62 0.19 -23.91
C SER A 105 21.18 1.60 -24.03
N GLU A 106 20.73 2.36 -25.03
CA GLU A 106 21.15 3.75 -25.21
C GLU A 106 20.48 4.64 -24.13
N PRO A 107 21.26 5.35 -23.30
CA PRO A 107 20.72 6.16 -22.22
C PRO A 107 20.18 7.50 -22.74
N VAL A 108 18.95 7.83 -22.34
CA VAL A 108 18.30 9.12 -22.64
C VAL A 108 17.92 9.79 -21.33
N LEU A 109 18.42 11.00 -21.10
CA LEU A 109 18.38 11.62 -19.78
C LEU A 109 17.41 12.79 -19.72
N GLY A 110 16.52 12.77 -18.75
CA GLY A 110 15.64 13.89 -18.43
C GLY A 110 16.45 15.15 -18.13
N VAL A 111 15.87 16.31 -18.37
CA VAL A 111 16.54 17.62 -18.15
C VAL A 111 17.01 17.80 -16.69
N SER A 112 16.33 17.14 -15.75
CA SER A 112 16.67 17.14 -14.32
C SER A 112 17.71 16.11 -13.91
N VAL A 113 18.10 15.19 -14.80
CA VAL A 113 19.09 14.17 -14.51
C VAL A 113 20.47 14.77 -14.76
N PRO A 114 21.32 14.93 -13.74
CA PRO A 114 22.61 15.56 -13.96
C PRO A 114 23.56 14.61 -14.69
N VAL A 115 24.54 15.20 -15.38
CA VAL A 115 25.66 14.47 -16.02
C VAL A 115 26.93 15.20 -15.62
N ASP A 116 27.93 14.46 -15.12
CA ASP A 116 29.22 15.05 -14.80
C ASP A 116 29.99 15.45 -16.07
N ARG A 117 30.89 16.43 -15.93
CA ARG A 117 31.58 17.02 -17.08
C ARG A 117 32.51 16.03 -17.75
N ASP A 118 33.12 15.14 -16.98
CA ASP A 118 34.06 14.13 -17.49
C ASP A 118 33.31 13.15 -18.42
N THR A 119 32.12 12.71 -18.03
CA THR A 119 31.23 11.91 -18.90
C THR A 119 30.90 12.61 -20.22
N LEU A 120 30.61 13.92 -20.21
CA LEU A 120 30.33 14.68 -21.44
C LEU A 120 31.57 14.83 -22.35
N ILE A 121 32.76 14.92 -21.76
CA ILE A 121 34.02 15.03 -22.49
C ILE A 121 34.36 13.69 -23.13
N GLU A 122 34.21 12.58 -22.41
CA GLU A 122 34.52 11.23 -22.89
C GLU A 122 33.53 10.76 -23.97
N ARG A 123 32.23 10.96 -23.75
CA ARG A 123 31.18 10.51 -24.67
C ARG A 123 30.89 11.46 -25.83
N TRP A 124 31.45 12.68 -25.80
CA TRP A 124 31.22 13.81 -26.71
C TRP A 124 29.79 14.39 -26.70
N TYR A 125 28.78 13.56 -26.46
CA TYR A 125 27.39 13.95 -26.34
C TYR A 125 26.60 13.01 -25.43
N VAL A 126 25.44 13.48 -24.96
CA VAL A 126 24.40 12.68 -24.32
C VAL A 126 23.03 13.04 -24.88
N HIS A 127 22.12 12.06 -24.92
CA HIS A 127 20.74 12.30 -25.29
C HIS A 127 19.95 12.89 -24.12
N ARG A 128 19.18 13.94 -24.41
CA ARG A 128 18.26 14.56 -23.47
C ARG A 128 16.81 14.27 -23.84
N ILE A 129 15.93 14.28 -22.85
CA ILE A 129 14.47 14.26 -23.07
C ILE A 129 13.80 15.37 -22.27
N ARG A 130 12.88 16.07 -22.93
CA ARG A 130 12.01 17.09 -22.33
C ARG A 130 10.58 16.85 -22.80
N LEU A 131 9.63 17.13 -21.91
CA LEU A 131 8.21 17.08 -22.22
C LEU A 131 7.64 18.50 -22.20
N ASP A 132 7.32 19.00 -23.38
CA ASP A 132 6.71 20.32 -23.54
C ASP A 132 5.19 20.21 -23.46
N SER A 133 4.57 21.13 -22.72
CA SER A 133 3.12 21.15 -22.59
C SER A 133 2.54 22.04 -23.68
N GLU A 134 1.78 21.46 -24.60
CA GLU A 134 1.05 22.16 -25.65
C GLU A 134 -0.45 21.93 -25.46
N GLY A 135 -1.12 22.87 -24.79
CA GLY A 135 -2.52 22.69 -24.39
C GLY A 135 -2.69 21.51 -23.42
N THR A 136 -3.49 20.51 -23.80
CA THR A 136 -3.69 19.28 -23.03
C THR A 136 -2.71 18.15 -23.42
N ALA A 137 -1.92 18.35 -24.48
CA ALA A 137 -0.95 17.38 -24.97
C ALA A 137 0.44 17.63 -24.38
N ARG A 138 1.20 16.55 -24.19
CA ARG A 138 2.62 16.59 -23.84
C ARG A 138 3.43 16.12 -25.05
N ARG A 139 4.25 17.00 -25.64
CA ARG A 139 5.14 16.63 -26.74
C ARG A 139 6.51 16.24 -26.21
N VAL A 140 6.98 15.08 -26.64
CA VAL A 140 8.33 14.60 -26.34
C VAL A 140 9.31 15.22 -27.32
N LYS A 141 10.32 15.92 -26.78
CA LYS A 141 11.47 16.43 -27.52
C LYS A 141 12.72 15.67 -27.10
N ILE A 142 13.54 15.29 -28.07
CA ILE A 142 14.85 14.68 -27.85
C ILE A 142 15.92 15.74 -28.07
N GLY A 143 16.79 15.92 -27.08
CA GLY A 143 17.89 16.85 -27.13
C GLY A 143 19.24 16.16 -27.32
N THR A 144 20.22 16.92 -27.78
CA THR A 144 21.63 16.52 -27.77
C THR A 144 22.40 17.55 -26.98
N GLU A 145 22.88 17.14 -25.81
CA GLU A 145 23.81 17.94 -25.03
C GLU A 145 25.22 17.49 -25.37
N ALA A 146 26.09 18.46 -25.63
CA ALA A 146 27.49 18.23 -25.93
C ALA A 146 28.32 19.24 -25.13
N PHE A 147 29.57 18.88 -24.86
CA PHE A 147 30.45 19.71 -24.05
C PHE A 147 30.61 21.13 -24.65
N ALA A 148 30.44 22.16 -23.80
CA ALA A 148 30.52 23.57 -24.16
C ALA A 148 29.56 24.02 -25.29
N ARG A 149 28.45 23.31 -25.52
CA ARG A 149 27.40 23.68 -26.47
C ARG A 149 26.03 23.66 -25.79
N PRO A 150 25.11 24.58 -26.14
CA PRO A 150 23.73 24.50 -25.66
C PRO A 150 23.07 23.22 -26.19
N THR A 151 22.15 22.65 -25.41
CA THR A 151 21.37 21.49 -25.84
C THR A 151 20.50 21.86 -27.05
N GLU A 152 20.70 21.17 -28.17
CA GLU A 152 19.86 21.28 -29.35
C GLU A 152 18.69 20.32 -29.25
N TRP A 153 17.45 20.78 -29.49
CA TRP A 153 16.22 20.00 -29.30
C TRP A 153 15.52 19.69 -30.63
N PHE A 154 15.03 18.45 -30.75
CA PHE A 154 14.39 17.92 -31.95
C PHE A 154 13.09 17.19 -31.61
N ASP A 155 12.17 17.15 -32.56
CA ASP A 155 11.02 16.27 -32.49
C ASP A 155 11.43 14.80 -32.63
N LEU A 156 10.69 13.91 -31.97
CA LEU A 156 10.95 12.47 -32.04
C LEU A 156 10.90 11.95 -33.49
N GLY A 157 10.05 12.54 -34.35
CA GLY A 157 10.00 12.23 -35.78
C GLY A 157 11.27 12.57 -36.56
N GLN A 158 12.07 13.52 -36.08
CA GLN A 158 13.36 13.90 -36.68
C GLN A 158 14.52 13.02 -36.19
N CYS A 159 14.26 12.13 -35.23
CA CYS A 159 15.25 11.21 -34.70
C CYS A 159 15.20 9.89 -35.47
N ALA A 160 16.36 9.27 -35.65
CA ALA A 160 16.52 7.98 -36.31
C ALA A 160 17.16 6.97 -35.35
N MET A 161 16.86 5.69 -35.56
CA MET A 161 17.56 4.61 -34.89
C MET A 161 18.64 4.05 -35.81
N MET A 162 19.89 4.29 -35.47
CA MET A 162 21.03 3.76 -36.21
C MET A 162 21.60 2.53 -35.51
N GLU A 163 22.55 1.86 -36.15
CA GLU A 163 23.27 0.72 -35.57
C GLU A 163 23.95 1.08 -34.24
N ARG A 164 24.41 2.34 -34.11
CA ARG A 164 25.01 2.89 -32.89
C ARG A 164 24.00 3.32 -31.81
N GLY A 165 22.70 3.17 -32.05
CA GLY A 165 21.65 3.67 -31.16
C GLY A 165 20.91 4.90 -31.69
N LEU A 166 20.32 5.66 -30.77
CA LEU A 166 19.52 6.85 -31.08
C LEU A 166 20.40 7.91 -31.77
N SER A 167 19.91 8.50 -32.85
CA SER A 167 20.63 9.55 -33.57
C SER A 167 19.72 10.75 -33.81
N THR A 168 20.20 11.92 -33.41
CA THR A 168 19.59 13.21 -33.74
C THR A 168 20.40 13.89 -34.86
N PRO A 169 19.85 14.90 -35.54
CA PRO A 169 20.61 15.70 -36.50
C PRO A 169 21.88 16.34 -35.90
N ALA A 170 21.87 16.69 -34.61
CA ALA A 170 23.06 17.22 -33.93
C ALA A 170 24.13 16.14 -33.71
N VAL A 171 23.73 14.93 -33.32
CA VAL A 171 24.66 13.79 -33.18
C VAL A 171 25.35 13.47 -34.50
N GLU A 172 24.60 13.49 -35.61
CA GLU A 172 25.17 13.29 -36.94
C GLU A 172 26.23 14.33 -37.29
N ARG A 173 25.96 15.61 -37.03
CA ARG A 173 26.96 16.68 -37.24
C ARG A 173 28.19 16.52 -36.36
N ILE A 174 28.01 16.16 -35.08
CA ILE A 174 29.12 15.91 -34.16
C ILE A 174 29.98 14.78 -34.71
N ILE A 175 29.38 13.64 -35.05
CA ILE A 175 30.11 12.47 -35.56
C ILE A 175 30.77 12.78 -36.91
N GLN A 176 30.09 13.50 -37.80
CA GLN A 176 30.67 13.92 -39.07
C GLN A 176 31.88 14.83 -38.85
N SER A 177 31.80 15.79 -37.92
CA SER A 177 32.92 16.67 -37.59
C SER A 177 34.13 15.92 -37.02
N HIS A 178 33.91 14.83 -36.28
CA HIS A 178 34.98 13.98 -35.74
C HIS A 178 35.54 12.97 -36.76
N ARG A 179 34.73 12.51 -37.72
CA ARG A 179 35.18 11.66 -38.83
C ARG A 179 35.88 12.43 -39.94
N THR A 180 35.61 13.73 -40.06
CA THR A 180 36.26 14.59 -41.04
C THR A 180 37.67 14.91 -40.52
N PRO A 181 38.75 14.50 -41.22
CA PRO A 181 40.08 14.93 -40.84
C PRO A 181 40.10 16.47 -40.82
N PRO A 182 40.77 17.10 -39.83
CA PRO A 182 40.78 18.55 -39.73
C PRO A 182 41.19 19.12 -41.10
N PRO A 183 40.52 20.19 -41.59
CA PRO A 183 40.89 20.79 -42.86
C PRO A 183 42.38 21.05 -42.80
N SER A 184 43.14 20.47 -43.74
CA SER A 184 44.57 20.60 -43.78
C SER A 184 44.86 22.09 -43.75
N ARG A 185 45.31 22.61 -42.61
CA ARG A 185 45.86 23.94 -42.55
C ARG A 185 47.00 23.92 -43.55
N TRP A 186 46.75 24.63 -44.64
CA TRP A 186 47.67 25.07 -45.67
C TRP A 186 49.13 24.75 -45.32
N SER A 187 49.70 23.77 -46.01
CA SER A 187 51.11 23.44 -45.89
C SER A 187 51.89 24.34 -46.86
N PRO A 188 52.76 25.26 -46.40
CA PRO A 188 54.00 25.44 -47.13
C PRO A 188 54.80 24.16 -46.88
N GLY A 189 54.94 23.34 -47.92
CA GLY A 189 55.66 22.09 -47.84
C GLY A 189 57.06 22.30 -47.28
N LYS A 190 57.37 21.62 -46.16
CA LYS A 190 58.64 20.97 -45.84
C LYS A 190 58.59 20.41 -44.41
N ALA A 191 58.82 19.10 -44.31
CA ALA A 191 59.13 18.29 -43.12
C ALA A 191 58.44 18.70 -41.80
N LYS A 192 57.46 17.90 -41.36
CA LYS A 192 56.87 17.97 -40.02
C LYS A 192 57.95 17.61 -38.98
N LYS A 193 58.79 18.59 -38.61
CA LYS A 193 59.64 18.51 -37.42
C LYS A 193 58.72 18.20 -36.24
N VAL A 194 59.01 17.13 -35.50
CA VAL A 194 58.45 16.91 -34.17
C VAL A 194 58.52 18.26 -33.44
N PRO A 195 57.41 18.76 -32.85
CA PRO A 195 57.44 20.04 -32.15
C PRO A 195 58.60 20.01 -31.16
N ALA A 196 59.41 21.06 -31.14
CA ALA A 196 60.46 21.18 -30.14
C ALA A 196 59.83 20.93 -28.75
N PRO A 197 60.51 20.22 -27.84
CA PRO A 197 59.96 19.83 -26.54
C PRO A 197 59.30 21.00 -25.79
N ASP A 198 59.83 22.21 -25.92
CA ASP A 198 59.25 23.44 -25.34
C ASP A 198 57.89 23.85 -25.94
N ALA A 199 57.67 23.62 -27.23
CA ALA A 199 56.37 23.88 -27.85
C ALA A 199 55.30 22.88 -27.37
N ARG A 200 55.70 21.64 -27.11
CA ARG A 200 54.83 20.62 -26.50
C ARG A 200 54.52 20.97 -25.04
N ALA A 201 55.53 21.40 -24.28
CA ALA A 201 55.37 21.89 -22.91
C ALA A 201 54.35 23.04 -22.82
N GLN A 202 54.45 24.05 -23.70
CA GLN A 202 53.47 25.14 -23.75
C GLN A 202 52.06 24.68 -24.12
N GLY A 203 51.93 23.65 -24.96
CA GLY A 203 50.66 22.99 -25.26
C GLY A 203 50.00 22.41 -24.00
N LEU A 204 50.76 21.62 -23.24
CA LEU A 204 50.32 20.99 -22.00
C LEU A 204 49.94 22.03 -20.94
N LEU A 205 50.71 23.11 -20.79
CA LEU A 205 50.36 24.20 -19.87
C LEU A 205 48.99 24.82 -20.21
N ARG A 206 48.71 25.07 -21.49
CA ARG A 206 47.40 25.59 -21.93
C ARG A 206 46.29 24.58 -21.68
N GLN A 207 46.53 23.30 -21.94
CA GLN A 207 45.56 22.23 -21.66
C GLN A 207 45.28 22.12 -20.16
N LEU A 208 46.29 22.26 -19.29
CA LEU A 208 46.13 22.22 -17.85
C LEU A 208 45.28 23.40 -17.34
N VAL A 209 45.53 24.61 -17.83
CA VAL A 209 44.72 25.80 -17.52
C VAL A 209 43.29 25.61 -17.99
N TYR A 210 43.10 25.05 -19.19
CA TYR A 210 41.77 24.76 -19.74
C TYR A 210 41.04 23.70 -18.90
N ALA A 211 41.68 22.57 -18.59
CA ALA A 211 41.13 21.49 -17.78
C ALA A 211 40.66 21.99 -16.39
N ARG A 212 41.46 22.86 -15.76
CA ARG A 212 41.07 23.52 -14.49
C ARG A 212 39.90 24.48 -14.66
N ARG A 213 39.86 25.26 -15.75
CA ARG A 213 38.75 26.19 -16.04
C ARG A 213 37.42 25.45 -16.22
N ILE A 214 37.46 24.26 -16.81
CA ILE A 214 36.29 23.42 -16.99
C ILE A 214 36.08 22.43 -15.84
N GLU A 215 36.88 22.55 -14.77
CA GLU A 215 36.81 21.75 -13.55
C GLU A 215 36.82 20.22 -13.79
N SER A 216 37.50 19.76 -14.84
CA SER A 216 37.65 18.33 -15.16
C SER A 216 38.79 17.73 -14.34
N VAL A 217 38.46 16.86 -13.38
CA VAL A 217 39.46 16.23 -12.51
C VAL A 217 40.29 15.23 -13.30
N VAL A 218 39.65 14.44 -14.16
CA VAL A 218 40.30 13.44 -15.01
C VAL A 218 41.29 14.10 -15.98
N MET A 219 40.90 15.17 -16.67
CA MET A 219 41.81 15.86 -17.59
C MET A 219 43.00 16.51 -16.88
N VAL A 220 42.80 17.11 -15.69
CA VAL A 220 43.89 17.69 -14.92
C VAL A 220 44.88 16.59 -14.50
N ALA A 221 44.40 15.45 -14.03
CA ALA A 221 45.24 14.31 -13.67
C ALA A 221 46.01 13.76 -14.88
N GLN A 222 45.35 13.60 -16.02
CA GLN A 222 45.97 13.15 -17.27
C GLN A 222 47.07 14.11 -17.73
N VAL A 223 46.79 15.41 -17.83
CA VAL A 223 47.77 16.40 -18.30
C VAL A 223 48.96 16.48 -17.34
N CYS A 224 48.75 16.36 -16.02
CA CYS A 224 49.84 16.24 -15.06
C CYS A 224 50.73 15.02 -15.31
N GLY A 225 50.15 13.88 -15.70
CA GLY A 225 50.90 12.69 -16.11
C GLY A 225 51.71 12.93 -17.39
N GLU A 226 51.08 13.50 -18.41
CA GLU A 226 51.75 13.83 -19.68
C GLU A 226 52.91 14.83 -19.51
N ILE A 227 52.80 15.76 -18.55
CA ILE A 227 53.89 16.67 -18.18
C ILE A 227 55.04 15.91 -17.49
N ALA A 228 54.74 14.94 -16.62
CA ALA A 228 55.76 14.17 -15.93
C ALA A 228 56.57 13.28 -16.89
N ASP A 229 55.94 12.78 -17.95
CA ASP A 229 56.58 11.96 -18.99
C ASP A 229 57.35 12.79 -20.03
N LEU A 230 57.21 14.12 -20.01
CA LEU A 230 57.86 15.00 -20.98
C LEU A 230 59.35 15.18 -20.66
N THR A 231 60.21 14.85 -21.62
CA THR A 231 61.67 14.95 -21.51
C THR A 231 62.26 15.91 -22.56
N GLY A 232 63.48 16.41 -22.30
CA GLY A 232 64.24 17.25 -23.25
C GLY A 232 63.81 18.71 -23.31
N VAL A 233 63.09 19.20 -22.30
CA VAL A 233 62.57 20.57 -22.19
C VAL A 233 63.66 21.52 -21.67
N SER A 234 63.63 22.79 -22.06
CA SER A 234 64.55 23.81 -21.54
C SER A 234 64.39 23.99 -20.01
N PRO A 235 65.48 24.35 -19.29
CA PRO A 235 65.43 24.52 -17.84
C PRO A 235 64.38 25.53 -17.36
N GLU A 236 64.19 26.63 -18.09
CA GLU A 236 63.20 27.65 -17.76
C GLU A 236 61.77 27.12 -17.89
N MET A 237 61.52 26.34 -18.93
CA MET A 237 60.22 25.74 -19.18
C MET A 237 59.94 24.57 -18.21
N GLN A 238 60.98 23.82 -17.82
CA GLN A 238 60.88 22.80 -16.77
C GLN A 238 60.40 23.40 -15.44
N VAL A 239 60.96 24.55 -15.02
CA VAL A 239 60.51 25.26 -13.81
C VAL A 239 59.03 25.67 -13.90
N GLN A 240 58.59 26.14 -15.07
CA GLN A 240 57.18 26.50 -15.29
C GLN A 240 56.25 25.28 -15.21
N LEU A 241 56.64 24.16 -15.82
CA LEU A 241 55.89 22.90 -15.76
C LEU A 241 55.78 22.39 -14.33
N GLU A 242 56.88 22.37 -13.56
CA GLU A 242 56.87 21.93 -12.17
C GLU A 242 55.98 22.82 -11.28
N ALA A 243 56.04 24.14 -11.46
CA ALA A 243 55.17 25.07 -10.75
C ALA A 243 53.68 24.84 -11.10
N ALA A 244 53.38 24.62 -12.38
CA ALA A 244 52.02 24.36 -12.85
C ALA A 244 51.47 23.03 -12.31
N VAL A 245 52.27 21.96 -12.33
CA VAL A 245 51.91 20.65 -11.77
C VAL A 245 51.70 20.74 -10.26
N ARG A 246 52.56 21.44 -9.52
CA ARG A 246 52.35 21.67 -8.07
C ARG A 246 51.01 22.36 -7.80
N ASN A 247 50.70 23.43 -8.53
CA ASN A 247 49.42 24.13 -8.39
C ASN A 247 48.22 23.26 -8.77
N ALA A 248 48.35 22.42 -9.80
CA ALA A 248 47.31 21.48 -10.19
C ALA A 248 47.08 20.38 -9.14
N ARG A 249 48.15 19.86 -8.51
CA ARG A 249 48.03 18.89 -7.40
C ARG A 249 47.30 19.48 -6.19
N VAL A 250 47.62 20.70 -5.77
CA VAL A 250 46.88 21.41 -4.71
C VAL A 250 45.40 21.57 -5.07
N TRP A 251 45.11 21.90 -6.33
CA TRP A 251 43.73 22.00 -6.81
C TRP A 251 43.00 20.65 -6.78
N LEU A 252 43.65 19.55 -7.21
CA LEU A 252 43.11 18.19 -7.15
C LEU A 252 42.81 17.76 -5.71
N GLU A 253 43.71 18.04 -4.77
CA GLU A 253 43.49 17.79 -3.34
C GLU A 253 42.28 18.56 -2.80
N GLY A 254 42.13 19.81 -3.21
CA GLY A 254 40.96 20.63 -2.89
C GLY A 254 39.66 20.05 -3.43
N GLN A 255 39.64 19.57 -4.68
CA GLN A 255 38.47 18.90 -5.26
C GLN A 255 38.15 17.59 -4.54
N ALA A 256 39.17 16.80 -4.20
CA ALA A 256 39.01 15.57 -3.43
C ALA A 256 38.41 15.85 -2.05
N GLU A 257 38.78 16.94 -1.39
CA GLU A 257 38.22 17.35 -0.10
C GLU A 257 36.75 17.78 -0.22
N VAL A 258 36.39 18.53 -1.27
CA VAL A 258 34.99 18.89 -1.56
C VAL A 258 34.15 17.63 -1.79
N ARG A 259 34.68 16.68 -2.57
CA ARG A 259 34.05 15.39 -2.84
C ARG A 259 33.85 14.59 -1.54
N ARG A 260 34.90 14.43 -0.72
CA ARG A 260 34.80 13.75 0.59
C ARG A 260 33.73 14.37 1.48
N LYS A 261 33.69 15.70 1.60
CA LYS A 261 32.66 16.41 2.38
C LYS A 261 31.25 16.19 1.84
N LEU A 262 31.09 16.09 0.52
CA LEU A 262 29.79 15.83 -0.10
C LEU A 262 29.27 14.43 0.25
N PHE A 263 30.12 13.41 0.14
CA PHE A 263 29.78 12.04 0.51
C PHE A 263 29.53 11.87 2.01
N ALA A 264 30.35 12.50 2.87
CA ALA A 264 30.13 12.49 4.32
C ALA A 264 28.76 13.11 4.71
N ARG A 265 28.36 14.20 4.03
CA ARG A 265 27.03 14.81 4.24
C ARG A 265 25.89 13.90 3.78
N LEU A 266 26.09 13.14 2.70
CA LEU A 266 25.10 12.17 2.22
C LEU A 266 24.93 11.05 3.24
N GLU A 267 26.05 10.49 3.71
CA GLU A 267 26.05 9.44 4.73
C GLU A 267 25.37 9.90 6.04
N GLU A 268 25.70 11.10 6.53
CA GLU A 268 25.03 11.71 7.68
C GLU A 268 23.52 11.84 7.44
N ALA A 269 23.10 12.31 6.26
CA ALA A 269 21.68 12.46 5.94
C ALA A 269 20.92 11.12 5.91
N VAL A 270 21.59 10.04 5.48
CA VAL A 270 21.05 8.67 5.50
C VAL A 270 20.92 8.20 6.94
N ALA A 271 21.95 8.40 7.77
CA ALA A 271 21.92 8.05 9.20
C ALA A 271 20.80 8.79 9.95
N GLU A 272 20.59 10.08 9.65
CA GLU A 272 19.50 10.90 10.20
C GLU A 272 18.10 10.54 9.63
N ARG A 273 18.01 9.65 8.63
CA ARG A 273 16.77 9.25 7.94
C ARG A 273 15.97 10.45 7.39
N ARG A 274 16.64 11.48 6.89
CA ARG A 274 15.99 12.68 6.32
C ARG A 274 15.83 12.56 4.80
N ALA A 275 14.77 11.87 4.34
CA ALA A 275 14.51 11.58 2.93
C ALA A 275 14.73 12.77 1.96
N GLY A 276 14.20 13.96 2.30
CA GLY A 276 14.38 15.15 1.46
C GLY A 276 15.83 15.63 1.36
N ARG A 277 16.62 15.49 2.42
CA ARG A 277 18.06 15.83 2.45
C ARG A 277 18.86 14.81 1.66
N VAL A 278 18.60 13.51 1.87
CA VAL A 278 19.23 12.40 1.12
C VAL A 278 19.03 12.58 -0.37
N ARG A 279 17.78 12.82 -0.83
CA ARG A 279 17.48 12.99 -2.26
C ARG A 279 18.22 14.16 -2.90
N ARG A 280 18.26 15.32 -2.23
CA ARG A 280 18.99 16.50 -2.73
C ARG A 280 20.50 16.25 -2.82
N LEU A 281 21.07 15.52 -1.86
CA LEU A 281 22.49 15.19 -1.85
C LEU A 281 22.85 14.13 -2.89
N LEU A 282 22.00 13.12 -3.09
CA LEU A 282 22.16 12.14 -4.17
C LEU A 282 22.21 12.80 -5.55
N ILE A 283 21.32 13.76 -5.83
CA ILE A 283 21.37 14.52 -7.10
C ILE A 283 22.72 15.22 -7.26
N ARG A 284 23.26 15.84 -6.20
CA ARG A 284 24.57 16.51 -6.26
C ARG A 284 25.73 15.53 -6.42
N VAL A 285 25.68 14.39 -5.74
CA VAL A 285 26.67 13.32 -5.87
C VAL A 285 26.65 12.73 -7.29
N ASN A 286 25.47 12.47 -7.84
CA ASN A 286 25.32 12.04 -9.24
C ASN A 286 25.86 13.10 -10.20
N ALA A 287 25.67 14.39 -9.93
CA ALA A 287 26.19 15.46 -10.79
C ALA A 287 27.71 15.60 -10.78
N ALA A 288 28.36 15.22 -9.66
CA ALA A 288 29.79 15.41 -9.49
C ALA A 288 30.61 14.15 -9.83
N ALA A 289 29.99 12.98 -9.75
CA ALA A 289 30.69 11.73 -9.54
C ALA A 289 29.87 10.52 -10.01
N SER A 290 29.14 10.58 -11.14
CA SER A 290 28.30 9.44 -11.52
C SER A 290 29.11 8.23 -11.98
N HIS A 291 30.17 8.49 -12.76
CA HIS A 291 30.90 7.46 -13.49
C HIS A 291 32.21 7.01 -12.79
N ASP A 292 32.83 7.86 -11.97
CA ASP A 292 34.18 7.67 -11.42
C ASP A 292 34.21 7.36 -9.91
N ARG A 293 33.14 6.73 -9.38
CA ARG A 293 33.05 6.45 -7.93
C ARG A 293 34.07 5.42 -7.48
N THR A 294 34.71 5.69 -6.35
CA THR A 294 35.42 4.66 -5.60
C THR A 294 34.43 3.65 -5.00
N GLU A 295 34.89 2.46 -4.63
CA GLU A 295 34.04 1.45 -3.99
C GLU A 295 33.38 1.96 -2.70
N ALA A 296 34.11 2.73 -1.89
CA ALA A 296 33.60 3.32 -0.65
C ALA A 296 32.46 4.33 -0.93
N GLU A 297 32.62 5.18 -1.94
CA GLU A 297 31.59 6.11 -2.40
C GLU A 297 30.38 5.39 -2.99
N GLY A 298 30.62 4.31 -3.74
CA GLY A 298 29.59 3.40 -4.24
C GLY A 298 28.76 2.80 -3.11
N ALA A 299 29.41 2.36 -2.02
CA ALA A 299 28.73 1.83 -0.84
C ALA A 299 27.86 2.87 -0.13
N ILE A 300 28.28 4.15 -0.08
CA ILE A 300 27.45 5.23 0.50
C ILE A 300 26.20 5.46 -0.36
N VAL A 301 26.35 5.49 -1.68
CA VAL A 301 25.21 5.64 -2.60
C VAL A 301 24.27 4.43 -2.50
N ALA A 302 24.81 3.21 -2.43
CA ALA A 302 24.02 2.00 -2.23
C ALA A 302 23.18 2.06 -0.95
N ARG A 303 23.77 2.46 0.19
CA ARG A 303 23.01 2.67 1.44
C ARG A 303 21.91 3.71 1.31
N ALA A 304 22.14 4.77 0.54
CA ALA A 304 21.12 5.79 0.28
C ALA A 304 19.97 5.24 -0.59
N SER A 305 20.27 4.36 -1.54
CA SER A 305 19.27 3.60 -2.31
C SER A 305 18.49 2.63 -1.44
N ASP A 306 19.17 1.82 -0.63
CA ASP A 306 18.55 0.87 0.31
C ASP A 306 17.59 1.58 1.29
N TYR A 307 17.94 2.80 1.71
CA TYR A 307 17.08 3.64 2.53
C TYR A 307 15.75 3.97 1.84
N PHE A 308 15.75 4.26 0.53
CA PHE A 308 14.51 4.49 -0.22
C PHE A 308 13.74 3.20 -0.51
N ASP A 309 14.44 2.09 -0.76
CA ASP A 309 13.83 0.76 -0.90
C ASP A 309 13.05 0.38 0.36
N ALA A 310 13.65 0.58 1.54
CA ALA A 310 13.00 0.34 2.83
C ALA A 310 11.75 1.23 2.99
N LEU A 311 11.84 2.51 2.64
CA LEU A 311 10.72 3.44 2.75
C LEU A 311 9.55 3.08 1.81
N ASP A 312 9.83 2.61 0.58
CA ASP A 312 8.80 2.14 -0.35
C ASP A 312 8.17 0.84 0.15
N CYS A 313 8.97 -0.09 0.70
CA CYS A 313 8.47 -1.32 1.29
C CYS A 313 7.51 -1.05 2.46
N ASP A 314 7.92 -0.18 3.40
CA ASP A 314 7.08 0.24 4.53
C ASP A 314 5.78 0.89 4.06
N THR A 315 5.87 1.77 3.05
CA THR A 315 4.69 2.43 2.46
C THR A 315 3.75 1.41 1.81
N ARG A 316 4.29 0.44 1.06
CA ARG A 316 3.50 -0.61 0.42
C ARG A 316 2.81 -1.49 1.45
N GLN A 317 3.53 -1.92 2.50
CA GLN A 317 2.95 -2.71 3.58
C GLN A 317 1.83 -1.97 4.30
N ALA A 318 2.01 -0.68 4.57
CA ALA A 318 0.97 0.15 5.18
C ALA A 318 -0.29 0.23 4.29
N VAL A 319 -0.12 0.44 2.98
CA VAL A 319 -1.23 0.47 2.02
C VAL A 319 -1.93 -0.89 1.90
N GLU A 320 -1.17 -1.98 1.86
CA GLU A 320 -1.71 -3.34 1.80
C GLU A 320 -2.47 -3.71 3.08
N ALA A 321 -1.97 -3.31 4.25
CA ALA A 321 -2.63 -3.48 5.53
C ALA A 321 -3.95 -2.69 5.58
N GLU A 322 -3.96 -1.43 5.16
CA GLU A 322 -5.17 -0.60 5.06
C GLU A 322 -6.19 -1.22 4.09
N ALA A 323 -5.73 -1.68 2.92
CA ALA A 323 -6.58 -2.35 1.95
C ALA A 323 -7.11 -3.71 2.46
N ALA A 324 -6.37 -4.41 3.31
CA ALA A 324 -6.83 -5.64 3.96
C ALA A 324 -7.91 -5.33 5.01
N THR A 325 -7.72 -4.28 5.83
CA THR A 325 -8.74 -3.85 6.80
C THR A 325 -10.03 -3.42 6.12
N GLU A 326 -9.92 -2.68 5.01
CA GLU A 326 -11.06 -2.23 4.21
C GLU A 326 -11.82 -3.41 3.59
N ARG A 327 -11.11 -4.40 3.04
CA ARG A 327 -11.72 -5.63 2.52
C ARG A 327 -12.45 -6.41 3.62
N ALA A 328 -11.83 -6.56 4.79
CA ALA A 328 -12.44 -7.25 5.93
C ALA A 328 -13.72 -6.54 6.41
N ALA A 329 -13.72 -5.21 6.45
CA ALA A 329 -14.91 -4.41 6.79
C ALA A 329 -16.02 -4.58 5.74
N ALA A 330 -15.68 -4.54 4.44
CA ALA A 330 -16.63 -4.74 3.36
C ALA A 330 -17.27 -6.15 3.36
N GLU A 331 -16.47 -7.19 3.64
CA GLU A 331 -16.96 -8.56 3.82
C GLU A 331 -17.87 -8.69 5.04
N ALA A 332 -17.49 -8.07 6.16
CA ALA A 332 -18.30 -8.04 7.37
C ALA A 332 -19.65 -7.34 7.11
N ALA A 333 -19.67 -6.23 6.37
CA ALA A 333 -20.91 -5.57 5.95
C ALA A 333 -21.77 -6.47 5.03
N GLY A 334 -21.14 -7.26 4.16
CA GLY A 334 -21.81 -8.31 3.37
C GLY A 334 -22.46 -9.39 4.23
N ARG A 335 -21.75 -9.84 5.29
CA ARG A 335 -22.30 -10.78 6.29
C ARG A 335 -23.48 -10.17 7.04
N VAL A 336 -23.38 -8.92 7.50
CA VAL A 336 -24.50 -8.19 8.14
C VAL A 336 -25.75 -8.19 7.26
N ARG A 337 -25.62 -7.85 5.97
CA ARG A 337 -26.74 -7.87 5.03
C ARG A 337 -27.39 -9.25 4.92
N THR A 338 -26.57 -10.30 4.86
CA THR A 338 -27.03 -11.68 4.74
C THR A 338 -27.76 -12.13 6.01
N LEU A 339 -27.18 -11.86 7.18
CA LEU A 339 -27.75 -12.17 8.49
C LEU A 339 -29.07 -11.42 8.72
N LEU A 340 -29.13 -10.11 8.45
CA LEU A 340 -30.36 -9.34 8.56
C LEU A 340 -31.46 -9.88 7.63
N LYS A 341 -31.12 -10.28 6.40
CA LYS A 341 -32.09 -10.89 5.47
C LYS A 341 -32.61 -12.23 5.98
N GLY A 342 -31.75 -13.04 6.61
CA GLY A 342 -32.15 -14.29 7.25
C GLY A 342 -33.05 -14.05 8.46
N LEU A 343 -32.66 -13.14 9.35
CA LEU A 343 -33.42 -12.80 10.56
C LEU A 343 -34.79 -12.20 10.27
N ARG A 344 -34.95 -11.43 9.17
CA ARG A 344 -36.26 -10.94 8.72
C ARG A 344 -37.25 -12.05 8.34
N ARG A 345 -36.79 -13.29 8.10
CA ARG A 345 -37.64 -14.44 7.79
C ARG A 345 -38.07 -15.23 9.03
N HIS A 346 -37.60 -14.85 10.22
CA HIS A 346 -37.88 -15.57 11.46
C HIS A 346 -38.56 -14.66 12.49
N ASP A 347 -39.61 -15.17 13.12
CA ASP A 347 -40.22 -14.51 14.29
C ASP A 347 -39.28 -14.61 15.50
N ALA A 348 -39.20 -13.51 16.25
CA ALA A 348 -38.17 -13.16 17.24
C ALA A 348 -37.92 -14.13 18.43
N TYR A 349 -38.52 -15.32 18.45
CA TYR A 349 -38.54 -16.24 19.60
C TYR A 349 -37.98 -17.64 19.32
N ALA A 350 -37.37 -17.86 18.16
CA ALA A 350 -36.67 -19.12 17.90
C ALA A 350 -35.30 -19.13 18.59
N HIS A 351 -35.09 -20.10 19.49
CA HIS A 351 -33.83 -20.32 20.21
C HIS A 351 -32.60 -20.47 19.29
N GLU A 352 -32.80 -20.94 18.05
CA GLU A 352 -31.80 -21.07 16.99
C GLU A 352 -31.22 -19.72 16.51
N LEU A 353 -31.90 -18.59 16.82
CA LEU A 353 -31.48 -17.25 16.37
C LEU A 353 -30.43 -16.61 17.29
N ARG A 354 -30.16 -17.17 18.47
CA ARG A 354 -29.26 -16.57 19.45
C ARG A 354 -27.83 -16.45 18.89
N ASP A 355 -27.35 -17.49 18.23
CA ASP A 355 -25.99 -17.48 17.68
C ASP A 355 -25.90 -16.63 16.41
N GLN A 356 -26.96 -16.61 15.59
CA GLN A 356 -27.06 -15.71 14.43
C GLN A 356 -27.07 -14.23 14.85
N VAL A 357 -27.72 -13.87 15.96
CA VAL A 357 -27.73 -12.48 16.46
C VAL A 357 -26.37 -12.11 17.08
N LYS A 358 -25.67 -13.04 17.76
CA LYS A 358 -24.29 -12.78 18.22
C LYS A 358 -23.36 -12.54 17.03
N GLU A 359 -23.46 -13.38 16.00
CA GLU A 359 -22.68 -13.25 14.78
C GLU A 359 -23.00 -11.92 14.07
N LEU A 360 -24.28 -11.51 14.03
CA LEU A 360 -24.70 -10.21 13.49
C LEU A 360 -24.02 -9.05 14.24
N LEU A 361 -24.00 -9.08 15.57
CA LEU A 361 -23.39 -8.03 16.37
C LEU A 361 -21.87 -7.96 16.15
N GLN A 362 -21.19 -9.12 16.12
CA GLN A 362 -19.76 -9.20 15.82
C GLN A 362 -19.44 -8.69 14.41
N ALA A 363 -20.20 -9.12 13.40
CA ALA A 363 -20.04 -8.66 12.03
C ALA A 363 -20.33 -7.16 11.89
N ALA A 364 -21.32 -6.62 12.60
CA ALA A 364 -21.62 -5.19 12.61
C ALA A 364 -20.49 -4.37 13.26
N THR A 365 -19.88 -4.85 14.34
CA THR A 365 -18.71 -4.19 14.94
C THR A 365 -17.50 -4.19 14.00
N LEU A 366 -17.25 -5.31 13.31
CA LEU A 366 -16.15 -5.40 12.33
C LEU A 366 -16.39 -4.58 11.06
N ALA A 367 -17.66 -4.38 10.69
CA ALA A 367 -18.04 -3.61 9.51
C ALA A 367 -17.97 -2.08 9.72
N GLY A 368 -18.10 -1.59 10.96
CA GLY A 368 -18.00 -0.16 11.26
C GLY A 368 -18.90 0.71 10.39
N ASP A 369 -18.31 1.70 9.73
CA ASP A 369 -19.00 2.69 8.88
C ASP A 369 -19.56 2.10 7.57
N HIS A 370 -19.19 0.86 7.21
CA HIS A 370 -19.70 0.18 6.02
C HIS A 370 -21.13 -0.34 6.20
N VAL A 371 -21.69 -0.23 7.40
CA VAL A 371 -23.08 -0.53 7.71
C VAL A 371 -23.93 0.71 7.42
N THR A 372 -24.94 0.59 6.55
CA THR A 372 -25.81 1.74 6.24
C THR A 372 -26.64 2.14 7.45
N ALA A 373 -27.09 3.40 7.52
CA ALA A 373 -27.95 3.88 8.61
C ALA A 373 -29.21 3.01 8.82
N GLY A 374 -29.79 2.47 7.74
CA GLY A 374 -30.90 1.53 7.82
C GLY A 374 -30.52 0.19 8.46
N GLN A 375 -29.37 -0.37 8.09
CA GLN A 375 -28.85 -1.61 8.67
C GLN A 375 -28.46 -1.41 10.13
N ALA A 376 -27.87 -0.27 10.49
CA ALA A 376 -27.50 0.06 11.87
C ALA A 376 -28.75 0.11 12.78
N ARG A 377 -29.86 0.69 12.30
CA ARG A 377 -31.15 0.65 13.01
C ARG A 377 -31.68 -0.77 13.19
N ASP A 378 -31.62 -1.60 12.14
CA ASP A 378 -32.05 -2.99 12.23
C ASP A 378 -31.19 -3.80 13.22
N VAL A 379 -29.86 -3.60 13.20
CA VAL A 379 -28.93 -4.22 14.14
C VAL A 379 -29.23 -3.77 15.58
N ALA A 380 -29.49 -2.48 15.82
CA ALA A 380 -29.85 -1.97 17.13
C ALA A 380 -31.16 -2.59 17.65
N LEU A 381 -32.17 -2.70 16.79
CA LEU A 381 -33.44 -3.35 17.11
C LEU A 381 -33.25 -4.84 17.47
N TRP A 382 -32.40 -5.57 16.75
CA TRP A 382 -32.05 -6.95 17.10
C TRP A 382 -31.23 -7.04 18.40
N LYS A 383 -30.35 -6.07 18.66
CA LYS A 383 -29.58 -5.96 19.90
C LYS A 383 -30.49 -5.77 21.12
N GLU A 384 -31.48 -4.87 21.02
CA GLU A 384 -32.47 -4.63 22.07
C GLU A 384 -33.33 -5.87 22.31
N ARG A 385 -33.86 -6.50 21.25
CA ARG A 385 -34.62 -7.76 21.35
C ARG A 385 -33.80 -8.88 22.00
N PHE A 386 -32.52 -8.97 21.69
CA PHE A 386 -31.59 -9.92 22.29
C PHE A 386 -31.34 -9.65 23.78
N ALA A 387 -31.26 -8.37 24.17
CA ALA A 387 -31.13 -7.98 25.57
C ALA A 387 -32.41 -8.31 26.37
N SER A 388 -33.60 -8.03 25.80
CA SER A 388 -34.90 -8.31 26.42
C SER A 388 -35.22 -9.81 26.54
N SER A 389 -34.67 -10.65 25.66
CA SER A 389 -34.86 -12.11 25.69
C SER A 389 -34.01 -12.84 26.74
N ARG A 390 -33.17 -12.14 27.51
CA ARG A 390 -32.49 -12.69 28.71
C ARG A 390 -33.46 -13.10 29.83
N SER A 391 -34.73 -12.70 29.77
CA SER A 391 -35.78 -13.10 30.72
C SER A 391 -36.56 -14.36 30.31
N LEU A 392 -36.30 -14.93 29.13
CA LEU A 392 -37.01 -16.12 28.65
C LEU A 392 -36.47 -17.40 29.31
N PRO A 393 -37.35 -18.35 29.69
CA PRO A 393 -36.96 -19.58 30.35
C PRO A 393 -35.97 -20.41 29.48
N PRO A 394 -35.05 -21.18 30.10
CA PRO A 394 -33.95 -21.85 29.41
C PRO A 394 -34.35 -22.92 28.39
N TYR A 395 -35.65 -23.22 28.26
CA TYR A 395 -36.19 -24.20 27.31
C TYR A 395 -37.46 -23.65 26.65
N PRO A 396 -37.68 -23.88 25.34
CA PRO A 396 -38.89 -23.45 24.64
C PRO A 396 -40.15 -23.98 25.34
N LEU A 397 -41.22 -23.19 25.45
CA LEU A 397 -42.41 -23.63 26.20
C LEU A 397 -43.07 -24.87 25.56
N TYR A 398 -42.95 -25.00 24.24
CA TYR A 398 -43.49 -26.15 23.49
C TYR A 398 -42.84 -27.49 23.88
N SER A 399 -41.61 -27.50 24.39
CA SER A 399 -40.96 -28.73 24.85
C SER A 399 -41.47 -29.17 26.23
N ARG A 400 -42.06 -28.26 27.00
CA ARG A 400 -42.64 -28.52 28.33
C ARG A 400 -44.12 -28.92 28.28
N VAL A 401 -44.75 -28.78 27.12
CA VAL A 401 -46.16 -29.07 26.90
C VAL A 401 -46.27 -30.14 25.82
N ALA A 402 -46.85 -31.30 26.13
CA ALA A 402 -47.04 -32.36 25.13
C ALA A 402 -47.88 -31.86 23.94
N ARG A 403 -47.53 -32.31 22.72
CA ARG A 403 -48.11 -31.82 21.45
C ARG A 403 -49.63 -31.78 21.42
N ARG A 404 -50.31 -32.76 22.04
CA ARG A 404 -51.79 -32.81 22.13
C ARG A 404 -52.41 -31.58 22.80
N TYR A 405 -51.67 -30.84 23.62
CA TYR A 405 -52.14 -29.64 24.30
C TYR A 405 -51.80 -28.34 23.54
N TRP A 406 -51.07 -28.41 22.43
CA TRP A 406 -50.67 -27.22 21.68
C TRP A 406 -51.85 -26.48 21.06
N ILE A 407 -52.90 -27.23 20.68
CA ILE A 407 -54.11 -26.70 20.05
C ILE A 407 -55.30 -26.59 21.01
N ALA A 408 -55.08 -26.84 22.30
CA ALA A 408 -56.15 -26.95 23.29
C ALA A 408 -56.87 -25.62 23.62
N ARG A 409 -56.31 -24.48 23.20
CA ARG A 409 -56.86 -23.13 23.44
C ARG A 409 -56.76 -22.28 22.19
N SER A 410 -57.50 -21.18 22.10
CA SER A 410 -57.23 -20.18 21.07
C SER A 410 -55.86 -19.50 21.33
N CYS A 411 -55.20 -19.09 20.25
CA CYS A 411 -53.93 -18.37 20.34
C CYS A 411 -54.20 -16.87 20.47
N PRO A 412 -53.79 -16.19 21.56
CA PRO A 412 -54.02 -14.75 21.71
C PRO A 412 -53.24 -13.90 20.70
N ARG A 413 -52.12 -14.42 20.17
CA ARG A 413 -51.23 -13.69 19.23
C ARG A 413 -51.65 -13.72 17.77
N CYS A 414 -52.13 -14.86 17.27
CA CYS A 414 -52.53 -15.02 15.86
C CYS A 414 -54.02 -15.29 15.69
N HIS A 415 -54.78 -15.27 16.79
CA HIS A 415 -56.20 -15.58 16.85
C HIS A 415 -56.60 -16.96 16.29
N ALA A 416 -55.63 -17.87 16.08
CA ALA A 416 -55.92 -19.25 15.69
C ALA A 416 -56.85 -19.90 16.72
N GLU A 417 -57.98 -20.42 16.22
CA GLU A 417 -59.02 -21.03 17.05
C GLU A 417 -58.53 -22.29 17.77
N GLN A 418 -59.28 -22.72 18.78
CA GLN A 418 -59.08 -24.02 19.41
C GLN A 418 -59.16 -25.13 18.35
N GLY A 419 -58.22 -26.07 18.39
CA GLY A 419 -58.11 -27.15 17.40
C GLY A 419 -57.31 -26.79 16.14
N LYS A 420 -56.99 -25.51 15.88
CA LYS A 420 -56.18 -25.09 14.73
C LYS A 420 -54.74 -24.74 15.13
N ASP A 421 -53.78 -25.02 14.27
CA ASP A 421 -52.38 -24.65 14.46
C ASP A 421 -52.18 -23.12 14.37
N CYS A 422 -51.14 -22.61 15.03
CA CYS A 422 -50.80 -21.20 14.94
C CYS A 422 -50.25 -20.85 13.54
N VAL A 423 -50.53 -19.65 13.05
CA VAL A 423 -50.01 -19.13 11.77
C VAL A 423 -49.03 -17.97 11.98
N LEU A 424 -48.19 -17.69 11.00
CA LEU A 424 -47.32 -16.52 10.97
C LEU A 424 -48.16 -15.26 10.76
N VAL A 425 -47.97 -14.24 11.60
CA VAL A 425 -48.80 -13.01 11.61
C VAL A 425 -48.14 -11.87 10.81
N GLU A 426 -46.83 -11.90 10.64
CA GLU A 426 -46.05 -10.83 10.01
C GLU A 426 -45.02 -11.39 9.02
N GLY A 427 -44.68 -10.60 7.99
CA GLY A 427 -43.66 -10.93 7.00
C GLY A 427 -44.19 -11.51 5.68
N THR A 428 -43.27 -11.87 4.78
CA THR A 428 -43.57 -12.43 3.44
C THR A 428 -44.28 -13.79 3.46
N ASP A 429 -44.33 -14.43 4.62
CA ASP A 429 -44.90 -15.76 4.85
C ASP A 429 -46.17 -15.72 5.74
N ALA A 430 -46.79 -14.54 5.88
CA ALA A 430 -48.01 -14.36 6.65
C ALA A 430 -49.10 -15.36 6.20
N GLY A 431 -49.72 -16.03 7.16
CA GLY A 431 -50.74 -17.07 6.93
C GLY A 431 -50.23 -18.51 6.83
N LYS A 432 -48.91 -18.76 6.72
CA LYS A 432 -48.37 -20.12 6.77
C LYS A 432 -48.46 -20.73 8.17
N ILE A 433 -48.74 -22.04 8.23
CA ILE A 433 -48.82 -22.81 9.47
C ILE A 433 -47.43 -22.88 10.12
N ARG A 434 -47.35 -22.53 11.40
CA ARG A 434 -46.13 -22.65 12.20
C ARG A 434 -45.90 -24.10 12.59
N LYS A 435 -44.64 -24.52 12.56
CA LYS A 435 -44.20 -25.83 13.09
C LYS A 435 -44.45 -25.98 14.60
N HIS A 436 -44.43 -24.86 15.33
CA HIS A 436 -44.62 -24.80 16.79
C HIS A 436 -45.62 -23.69 17.16
N PRO A 437 -46.46 -23.90 18.18
CA PRO A 437 -47.42 -22.90 18.65
C PRO A 437 -46.70 -21.69 19.25
N HIS A 438 -47.41 -20.57 19.33
CA HIS A 438 -46.94 -19.37 20.03
C HIS A 438 -46.82 -19.63 21.54
N ASP A 439 -45.79 -19.09 22.17
CA ASP A 439 -45.54 -19.25 23.61
C ASP A 439 -46.70 -18.69 24.46
N GLU A 440 -47.34 -17.62 23.99
CA GLU A 440 -48.51 -17.01 24.62
C GLU A 440 -49.73 -17.96 24.67
N ARG A 441 -49.78 -18.94 23.78
CA ARG A 441 -50.80 -20.02 23.80
C ARG A 441 -50.48 -21.09 24.85
N LEU A 442 -49.20 -21.33 25.12
CA LEU A 442 -48.73 -22.41 26.01
C LEU A 442 -48.54 -21.97 27.46
N GLN A 443 -48.20 -20.71 27.68
CA GLN A 443 -47.92 -20.16 29.01
C GLN A 443 -49.09 -20.36 30.00
N PRO A 444 -50.37 -20.14 29.65
CA PRO A 444 -51.50 -20.40 30.55
C PRO A 444 -51.62 -21.86 30.99
N ILE A 445 -51.27 -22.82 30.11
CA ILE A 445 -51.30 -24.26 30.42
C ILE A 445 -50.26 -24.60 31.49
N LEU A 446 -49.08 -23.97 31.39
CA LEU A 446 -48.01 -24.16 32.37
C LEU A 446 -48.35 -23.49 33.70
N ASP A 447 -48.95 -22.30 33.67
CA ASP A 447 -49.34 -21.57 34.87
C ASP A 447 -50.47 -22.29 35.63
N GLU A 448 -51.44 -22.88 34.92
CA GLU A 448 -52.46 -23.73 35.52
C GLU A 448 -51.88 -25.01 36.14
N ARG A 449 -50.91 -25.65 35.48
CA ARG A 449 -50.21 -26.81 36.06
C ARG A 449 -49.46 -26.41 37.34
N LYS A 450 -48.77 -25.27 37.33
CA LYS A 450 -48.10 -24.73 38.53
C LYS A 450 -49.10 -24.37 39.63
N ALA A 451 -50.24 -23.77 39.28
CA ALA A 451 -51.30 -23.43 40.24
C ALA A 451 -51.89 -24.69 40.88
N LYS A 452 -52.19 -25.73 40.08
CA LYS A 452 -52.63 -27.03 40.58
C LYS A 452 -51.59 -27.70 41.49
N GLN A 453 -50.32 -27.61 41.12
CA GLN A 453 -49.22 -28.13 41.95
C GLN A 453 -49.05 -27.38 43.27
N LYS A 454 -49.33 -26.06 43.30
CA LYS A 454 -49.35 -25.27 44.54
C LYS A 454 -50.58 -25.55 45.41
N GLN A 455 -51.70 -25.92 44.80
CA GLN A 455 -52.95 -26.25 45.52
C GLN A 455 -52.98 -27.66 46.10
N THR A 456 -52.09 -28.56 45.68
CA THR A 456 -52.01 -29.89 46.28
C THR A 456 -51.26 -29.76 47.62
N PRO A 457 -51.90 -30.03 48.79
CA PRO A 457 -51.21 -29.98 50.07
C PRO A 457 -50.07 -30.99 50.03
N ARG A 458 -48.84 -30.54 50.32
CA ARG A 458 -47.71 -31.46 50.40
C ARG A 458 -47.95 -32.43 51.55
N ALA A 459 -47.75 -33.72 51.31
CA ALA A 459 -47.81 -34.74 52.34
C ALA A 459 -46.83 -34.43 53.50
N TRP A 460 -47.30 -34.61 54.73
CA TRP A 460 -46.48 -34.50 55.93
C TRP A 460 -45.33 -35.49 55.88
N ARG A 461 -44.13 -35.02 56.17
CA ARG A 461 -42.98 -35.90 56.38
C ARG A 461 -43.03 -36.47 57.80
N VAL A 462 -42.48 -37.66 57.98
CA VAL A 462 -42.49 -38.38 59.27
C VAL A 462 -41.95 -37.52 60.43
N TYR A 463 -40.89 -36.74 60.20
CA TYR A 463 -40.31 -35.89 61.25
C TYR A 463 -41.00 -34.54 61.44
N GLU A 464 -41.95 -34.15 60.58
CA GLU A 464 -42.75 -32.93 60.75
C GLU A 464 -43.84 -33.10 61.83
N VAL A 465 -44.07 -34.33 62.30
CA VAL A 465 -45.01 -34.65 63.38
C VAL A 465 -44.24 -35.00 64.66
N THR A 466 -44.71 -34.57 65.83
CA THR A 466 -44.16 -34.99 67.13
C THR A 466 -44.39 -36.48 67.34
N CYS A 467 -43.34 -37.21 67.74
CA CYS A 467 -43.45 -38.64 67.98
C CYS A 467 -44.31 -38.91 69.23
N PRO A 468 -45.41 -39.70 69.14
CA PRO A 468 -46.20 -40.08 70.31
C PRO A 468 -45.38 -40.90 71.31
N ASP A 469 -44.59 -41.85 70.82
CA ASP A 469 -43.92 -42.83 71.69
C ASP A 469 -42.73 -42.29 72.48
N CYS A 470 -42.01 -41.29 71.96
CA CYS A 470 -40.81 -40.76 72.62
C CYS A 470 -40.82 -39.24 72.80
N GLY A 471 -41.94 -38.58 72.52
CA GLY A 471 -42.13 -37.13 72.70
C GLY A 471 -41.22 -36.23 71.86
N LYS A 472 -40.38 -36.79 70.97
CA LYS A 472 -39.45 -36.00 70.16
C LYS A 472 -40.22 -35.13 69.16
N GLY A 473 -39.99 -33.82 69.28
CA GLY A 473 -40.69 -32.79 68.52
C GLY A 473 -40.30 -32.73 67.04
N TYR A 474 -40.78 -31.66 66.41
CA TYR A 474 -40.57 -31.32 65.01
C TYR A 474 -39.09 -31.44 64.59
N ASN A 475 -38.83 -32.09 63.46
CA ASN A 475 -37.52 -32.39 62.85
C ASN A 475 -36.50 -33.13 63.73
N SER A 476 -36.87 -33.59 64.93
CA SER A 476 -35.97 -34.36 65.79
C SER A 476 -36.10 -35.86 65.53
N PRO A 477 -35.01 -36.61 65.35
CA PRO A 477 -35.08 -38.06 65.17
C PRO A 477 -35.62 -38.76 66.43
N CYS A 478 -36.30 -39.89 66.24
CA CYS A 478 -36.69 -40.77 67.34
C CYS A 478 -35.45 -41.46 67.92
N GLN A 479 -35.48 -41.81 69.21
CA GLN A 479 -34.38 -42.53 69.86
C GLN A 479 -34.34 -44.04 69.55
N SER A 480 -35.19 -44.52 68.62
CA SER A 480 -35.17 -45.92 68.21
C SER A 480 -34.00 -46.21 67.27
N PRO A 481 -33.24 -47.30 67.50
CA PRO A 481 -32.13 -47.70 66.64
C PRO A 481 -32.58 -48.09 65.22
N ALA A 482 -33.87 -48.39 65.01
CA ALA A 482 -34.43 -48.80 63.72
C ALA A 482 -35.09 -47.65 62.93
N GLY A 483 -34.91 -46.39 63.35
CA GLY A 483 -35.48 -45.21 62.68
C GLY A 483 -36.71 -44.62 63.40
N PRO A 484 -37.63 -43.93 62.71
CA PRO A 484 -38.78 -43.31 63.35
C PRO A 484 -39.75 -44.37 63.87
N HIS A 485 -40.35 -44.13 65.04
CA HIS A 485 -41.39 -45.03 65.57
C HIS A 485 -42.57 -45.15 64.60
N ARG A 486 -43.15 -46.35 64.51
CA ARG A 486 -44.28 -46.65 63.60
C ARG A 486 -45.47 -45.72 63.84
N SER A 487 -45.75 -45.39 65.10
CA SER A 487 -46.79 -44.42 65.50
C SER A 487 -46.59 -43.05 64.84
N ARG A 488 -45.35 -42.56 64.79
CA ARG A 488 -44.99 -41.29 64.14
C ARG A 488 -45.18 -41.33 62.64
N VAL A 489 -44.85 -42.46 62.00
CA VAL A 489 -45.05 -42.67 60.56
C VAL A 489 -46.54 -42.69 60.22
N GLU A 490 -47.34 -43.43 60.98
CA GLU A 490 -48.78 -43.50 60.77
C GLU A 490 -49.47 -42.16 61.01
N LEU A 491 -49.06 -41.42 62.04
CA LEU A 491 -49.62 -40.10 62.32
C LEU A 491 -49.29 -39.08 61.20
N ALA A 492 -48.10 -39.15 60.61
CA ALA A 492 -47.75 -38.34 59.43
C ALA A 492 -48.58 -38.73 58.19
N LYS A 493 -48.86 -40.03 57.98
CA LYS A 493 -49.78 -40.47 56.93
C LYS A 493 -51.20 -39.98 57.16
N GLU A 494 -51.68 -40.06 58.40
CA GLU A 494 -53.02 -39.60 58.78
C GLU A 494 -53.17 -38.09 58.56
N TYR A 495 -52.19 -37.29 59.00
CA TYR A 495 -52.21 -35.84 58.78
C TYR A 495 -52.16 -35.47 57.29
N SER A 496 -51.44 -36.26 56.49
CA SER A 496 -51.45 -36.12 55.02
C SER A 496 -52.81 -36.45 54.41
N ARG A 497 -53.49 -37.50 54.89
CA ARG A 497 -54.84 -37.88 54.42
C ARG A 497 -55.90 -36.85 54.82
N LEU A 498 -55.80 -36.31 56.02
CA LEU A 498 -56.72 -35.28 56.53
C LEU A 498 -56.46 -33.89 55.94
N GLY A 499 -55.45 -33.74 55.07
CA GLY A 499 -55.14 -32.45 54.44
C GLY A 499 -54.72 -31.36 55.43
N LYS A 500 -54.27 -31.74 56.64
CA LYS A 500 -53.80 -30.77 57.64
C LYS A 500 -52.60 -30.03 57.07
N LEU A 501 -52.50 -28.73 57.29
CA LEU A 501 -51.32 -27.98 56.87
C LEU A 501 -50.20 -28.21 57.89
N PRO A 502 -48.98 -28.60 57.45
CA PRO A 502 -47.83 -28.64 58.35
C PRO A 502 -47.56 -27.25 58.93
N PRO A 503 -47.07 -27.16 60.18
CA PRO A 503 -46.73 -25.89 60.79
C PRO A 503 -45.77 -25.13 59.88
N LYS A 504 -46.07 -23.84 59.64
CA LYS A 504 -45.20 -22.97 58.84
C LYS A 504 -43.87 -22.83 59.58
N ARG A 505 -42.77 -23.05 58.85
CA ARG A 505 -41.40 -22.84 59.35
C ARG A 505 -41.15 -21.40 59.74
#